data_AF-A0A354IFH0-F1
#
_entry.id   AF-A0A354IFH0-F1
#
_cell.length_a   1.000
_cell.length_b   1.000
_cell.length_c   1.000
_cell.angle_alpha   90.00
_cell.angle_beta   90.00
_cell.angle_gamma   90.00
#
_symmetry.space_group_name_H-M   'P 1'
#
loop_
_entity.id
_entity.type
_entity.pdbx_description
1 polymer ?
#
loop_
_entity_poly.entity_id
_entity_poly.type
_entity_poly.pdbx_seq_one_letter_code
_entity_poly.pdbx_strand_id
1 'polypeptide(L)'
;MQRAEYAVLRRTNDQYRQIIFDAQVYANTGAGTVEKAVDMATHDFLSRGIDCIEYKNGARHTISDYADMYIRTAERRANLMGEGRKRQEWGVGLVIVNRRGTMTGGNHGRACPQCIPWLGKVLVDDVYSGGKPDGVHPLLSDAMAAGFLHPRCRDKPTTYFPGISSAPDPATRREIRDAVEAEKEESRENYVQRQAEKFQRLEKYSLDPENRQKYAARAGEWKEAERGLGKSDGRKSKESTSRKRKKPTAPEWNRDVGPETWTAKQRKAMWSAEWGTTGKGLEEARLYDAKGKRLFCKKGDDKEVRFTDDEIKQMRGGVLTHNHPGPVYGCFSPHDINMLRRGKLSEMRCVTPKGVFRIQRPEKWPRAIGSLEKVTDVYYNISNNIETPFFDRARMGEISFLDADNMAQEATVRELCKQFGIPFDFESWDSIREAIK
;
A
#
# COMPACT_ATOMS: atom_id res chain seq x y z
N MET A 1 -41.49 -14.45 -16.59
CA MET A 1 -40.17 -13.84 -16.34
C MET A 1 -39.53 -14.34 -15.04
N GLN A 2 -40.20 -14.28 -13.88
CA GLN A 2 -39.64 -14.73 -12.59
C GLN A 2 -39.00 -16.15 -12.59
N ARG A 3 -39.59 -17.13 -13.29
CA ARG A 3 -39.02 -18.49 -13.40
C ARG A 3 -37.72 -18.56 -14.23
N ALA A 4 -37.58 -17.71 -15.25
CA ALA A 4 -36.39 -17.68 -16.09
C ALA A 4 -35.23 -16.95 -15.39
N GLU A 5 -35.50 -15.82 -14.73
CA GLU A 5 -34.53 -15.11 -13.90
C GLU A 5 -34.01 -15.99 -12.75
N TYR A 6 -34.92 -16.71 -12.07
CA TYR A 6 -34.55 -17.66 -11.03
C TYR A 6 -33.69 -18.82 -11.57
N ALA A 7 -34.04 -19.35 -12.75
CA ALA A 7 -33.26 -20.42 -13.39
C ALA A 7 -31.86 -19.95 -13.81
N VAL A 8 -31.71 -18.72 -14.29
CA VAL A 8 -30.42 -18.12 -14.66
C VAL A 8 -29.55 -17.90 -13.42
N LEU A 9 -30.09 -17.25 -12.38
CA LEU A 9 -29.36 -17.02 -11.12
C LEU A 9 -28.92 -18.33 -10.46
N ARG A 10 -29.81 -19.34 -10.49
CA ARG A 10 -29.50 -20.68 -9.98
C ARG A 10 -28.39 -21.34 -10.79
N ARG A 11 -28.47 -21.30 -12.12
CA ARG A 11 -27.42 -21.87 -13.00
C ARG A 11 -26.06 -21.25 -12.75
N THR A 12 -25.99 -19.93 -12.60
CA THR A 12 -24.73 -19.24 -12.28
C THR A 12 -24.21 -19.73 -10.93
N ASN A 13 -25.03 -19.73 -9.88
CA ASN A 13 -24.64 -20.22 -8.56
C ASN A 13 -24.18 -21.68 -8.57
N ASP A 14 -24.86 -22.55 -9.33
CA ASP A 14 -24.52 -23.96 -9.46
C ASP A 14 -23.17 -24.14 -10.16
N GLN A 15 -22.89 -23.36 -11.21
CA GLN A 15 -21.58 -23.36 -11.87
C GLN A 15 -20.45 -22.96 -10.92
N TYR A 16 -20.63 -21.86 -10.16
CA TYR A 16 -19.63 -21.43 -9.17
C TYR A 16 -19.35 -22.52 -8.14
N ARG A 17 -20.40 -23.14 -7.60
CA ARG A 17 -20.30 -24.19 -6.59
C ARG A 17 -19.63 -25.44 -7.13
N GLN A 18 -20.00 -25.86 -8.33
CA GLN A 18 -19.46 -27.06 -8.96
C GLN A 18 -17.96 -26.94 -9.22
N ILE A 19 -17.53 -25.84 -9.87
CA ILE A 19 -16.11 -25.63 -10.23
C ILE A 19 -15.21 -25.67 -8.98
N ILE A 20 -15.63 -24.96 -7.93
CA ILE A 20 -14.90 -24.91 -6.67
C ILE A 20 -14.92 -26.25 -5.93
N PHE A 21 -16.05 -26.95 -5.96
CA PHE A 21 -16.17 -28.28 -5.35
C PHE A 21 -15.23 -29.28 -6.02
N ASP A 22 -15.22 -29.33 -7.35
CA ASP A 22 -14.37 -30.25 -8.13
C ASP A 22 -12.88 -30.00 -7.85
N ALA A 23 -12.48 -28.72 -7.82
CA ALA A 23 -11.11 -28.34 -7.47
C ALA A 23 -10.74 -28.65 -6.02
N GLN A 24 -11.66 -28.44 -5.08
CA GLN A 24 -11.45 -28.79 -3.68
C GLN A 24 -11.31 -30.30 -3.48
N VAL A 25 -12.13 -31.12 -4.15
CA VAL A 25 -12.02 -32.58 -4.11
C VAL A 25 -10.68 -33.04 -4.67
N TYR A 26 -10.26 -32.45 -5.80
CA TYR A 26 -8.97 -32.77 -6.41
C TYR A 26 -7.78 -32.46 -5.49
N ALA A 27 -7.80 -31.31 -4.80
CA ALA A 27 -6.76 -30.95 -3.83
C ALA A 27 -6.76 -31.88 -2.60
N ASN A 28 -7.94 -32.16 -2.03
CA ASN A 28 -8.06 -32.90 -0.77
C ASN A 28 -7.81 -34.41 -0.90
N THR A 29 -7.98 -34.97 -2.09
CA THR A 29 -7.74 -36.41 -2.34
C THR A 29 -6.26 -36.74 -2.54
N GLY A 30 -5.39 -35.71 -2.61
CA GLY A 30 -3.97 -35.89 -2.95
C GLY A 30 -3.72 -36.30 -4.40
N ALA A 31 -4.76 -36.27 -5.26
CA ALA A 31 -4.66 -36.58 -6.68
C ALA A 31 -3.80 -35.55 -7.45
N GLY A 32 -3.62 -34.35 -6.90
CA GLY A 32 -2.70 -33.34 -7.40
C GLY A 32 -2.32 -32.28 -6.37
N THR A 33 -1.55 -31.29 -6.80
CA THR A 33 -1.12 -30.17 -5.94
C THR A 33 -2.19 -29.08 -5.87
N VAL A 34 -2.12 -28.25 -4.84
CA VAL A 34 -3.00 -27.08 -4.67
C VAL A 34 -2.91 -26.15 -5.88
N GLU A 35 -1.69 -25.94 -6.40
CA GLU A 35 -1.45 -25.09 -7.56
C GLU A 35 -2.19 -25.62 -8.81
N LYS A 36 -2.20 -26.94 -9.01
CA LYS A 36 -2.97 -27.57 -10.10
C LYS A 36 -4.49 -27.45 -9.88
N ALA A 37 -4.95 -27.55 -8.64
CA ALA A 37 -6.37 -27.36 -8.31
C ALA A 37 -6.83 -25.92 -8.61
N VAL A 38 -5.99 -24.93 -8.27
CA VAL A 38 -6.23 -23.51 -8.56
C VAL A 38 -6.25 -23.24 -10.05
N ASP A 39 -5.29 -23.79 -10.80
CA ASP A 39 -5.25 -23.66 -12.25
C ASP A 39 -6.49 -24.27 -12.91
N MET A 40 -6.87 -25.48 -12.50
CA MET A 40 -8.08 -26.16 -12.96
C MET A 40 -9.34 -25.34 -12.70
N ALA A 41 -9.53 -24.83 -11.47
CA ALA A 41 -10.66 -23.96 -11.16
C ALA A 41 -10.66 -22.67 -11.99
N THR A 42 -9.49 -22.05 -12.14
CA THR A 42 -9.33 -20.80 -12.89
C THR A 42 -9.68 -21.00 -14.36
N HIS A 43 -9.16 -22.06 -14.99
CA HIS A 43 -9.51 -22.44 -16.36
C HIS A 43 -11.02 -22.65 -16.51
N ASP A 44 -11.62 -23.36 -15.58
CA ASP A 44 -13.04 -23.69 -15.62
C ASP A 44 -13.95 -22.49 -15.44
N PHE A 45 -13.56 -21.53 -14.61
CA PHE A 45 -14.25 -20.26 -14.51
C PHE A 45 -14.14 -19.44 -15.80
N LEU A 46 -12.92 -19.26 -16.30
CA LEU A 46 -12.65 -18.44 -17.47
C LEU A 46 -13.32 -19.00 -18.74
N SER A 47 -13.30 -20.32 -18.92
CA SER A 47 -13.97 -21.00 -20.05
C SER A 47 -15.50 -20.83 -20.04
N ARG A 48 -16.08 -20.52 -18.87
CA ARG A 48 -17.51 -20.23 -18.69
C ARG A 48 -17.82 -18.72 -18.68
N GLY A 49 -16.83 -17.87 -18.95
CA GLY A 49 -16.99 -16.42 -19.01
C GLY A 49 -17.04 -15.73 -17.65
N ILE A 50 -16.60 -16.41 -16.59
CA ILE A 50 -16.54 -15.86 -15.23
C ILE A 50 -15.10 -15.41 -14.96
N ASP A 51 -14.88 -14.10 -14.85
CA ASP A 51 -13.52 -13.51 -14.79
C ASP A 51 -13.17 -12.83 -13.46
N CYS A 52 -14.18 -12.50 -12.64
CA CYS A 52 -13.99 -11.80 -11.38
C CYS A 52 -15.12 -12.09 -10.39
N ILE A 53 -14.89 -11.67 -9.16
CA ILE A 53 -15.90 -11.58 -8.12
C ILE A 53 -15.84 -10.22 -7.44
N GLU A 54 -16.99 -9.77 -6.93
CA GLU A 54 -17.12 -8.54 -6.16
C GLU A 54 -17.49 -8.88 -4.72
N TYR A 55 -16.75 -8.32 -3.77
CA TYR A 55 -16.99 -8.51 -2.35
C TYR A 55 -18.04 -7.52 -1.87
N LYS A 56 -18.64 -7.77 -0.71
CA LYS A 56 -19.67 -6.88 -0.12
C LYS A 56 -19.20 -5.41 0.04
N ASN A 57 -17.89 -5.18 0.15
CA ASN A 57 -17.28 -3.86 0.23
C ASN A 57 -16.99 -3.21 -1.15
N GLY A 58 -17.48 -3.79 -2.24
CA GLY A 58 -17.25 -3.31 -3.62
C GLY A 58 -15.87 -3.64 -4.18
N ALA A 59 -14.99 -4.30 -3.40
CA ALA A 59 -13.68 -4.71 -3.90
C ALA A 59 -13.84 -5.81 -4.95
N ARG A 60 -13.25 -5.62 -6.12
CA ARG A 60 -13.25 -6.60 -7.20
C ARG A 60 -11.94 -7.36 -7.25
N HIS A 61 -12.05 -8.68 -7.23
CA HIS A 61 -10.93 -9.61 -7.28
C HIS A 61 -11.00 -10.45 -8.55
N THR A 62 -9.85 -10.80 -9.12
CA THR A 62 -9.82 -11.72 -10.27
C THR A 62 -10.29 -13.09 -9.84
N ILE A 63 -10.85 -13.86 -10.77
CA ILE A 63 -11.34 -15.20 -10.42
C ILE A 63 -10.22 -16.15 -10.01
N SER A 64 -9.01 -15.94 -10.54
CA SER A 64 -7.80 -16.66 -10.13
C SER A 64 -7.41 -16.38 -8.67
N ASP A 65 -7.47 -15.12 -8.26
CA ASP A 65 -7.20 -14.70 -6.88
C ASP A 65 -8.22 -15.31 -5.92
N TYR A 66 -9.50 -15.31 -6.29
CA TYR A 66 -10.53 -16.00 -5.53
C TYR A 66 -10.30 -17.51 -5.41
N ALA A 67 -10.02 -18.18 -6.54
CA ALA A 67 -9.82 -19.62 -6.56
C ALA A 67 -8.63 -20.05 -5.68
N ASP A 68 -7.50 -19.34 -5.77
CA ASP A 68 -6.33 -19.57 -4.92
C ASP A 68 -6.67 -19.39 -3.42
N MET A 69 -7.29 -18.26 -3.08
CA MET A 69 -7.68 -17.97 -1.70
C MET A 69 -8.62 -19.06 -1.15
N TYR A 70 -9.66 -19.42 -1.91
CA TYR A 70 -10.67 -20.37 -1.48
C TYR A 70 -10.08 -21.77 -1.30
N ILE A 71 -9.38 -22.30 -2.30
CA ILE A 71 -8.88 -23.68 -2.31
C ILE A 71 -7.86 -23.87 -1.18
N ARG A 72 -6.90 -22.96 -1.01
CA ARG A 72 -5.93 -23.02 0.11
C ARG A 72 -6.61 -22.97 1.48
N THR A 73 -7.65 -22.16 1.61
CA THR A 73 -8.41 -22.06 2.86
C THR A 73 -9.21 -23.33 3.14
N ALA A 74 -9.82 -23.92 2.10
CA ALA A 74 -10.59 -25.15 2.20
C ALA A 74 -9.72 -26.37 2.52
N GLU A 75 -8.57 -26.50 1.84
CA GLU A 75 -7.57 -27.53 2.11
C GLU A 75 -7.05 -27.45 3.55
N ARG A 76 -6.67 -26.25 4.00
CA ARG A 76 -6.24 -26.07 5.39
C ARG A 76 -7.33 -26.46 6.38
N ARG A 77 -8.59 -26.10 6.11
CA ARG A 77 -9.72 -26.50 6.95
C ARG A 77 -9.85 -28.02 6.99
N ALA A 78 -9.73 -28.72 5.86
CA ALA A 78 -9.77 -30.17 5.80
C ALA A 78 -8.65 -30.81 6.64
N ASN A 79 -7.43 -30.29 6.53
CA ASN A 79 -6.28 -30.73 7.33
C ASN A 79 -6.51 -30.55 8.84
N LEU A 80 -6.94 -29.35 9.27
CA LEU A 80 -7.24 -29.07 10.68
C LEU A 80 -8.37 -29.93 11.22
N MET A 81 -9.38 -30.22 10.40
CA MET A 81 -10.49 -31.10 10.77
C MET A 81 -10.02 -32.56 10.94
N GLY A 82 -9.12 -33.03 10.07
CA GLY A 82 -8.48 -34.34 10.19
C GLY A 82 -7.62 -34.46 11.46
N GLU A 83 -6.78 -33.46 11.73
CA GLU A 83 -5.99 -33.39 12.98
C GLU A 83 -6.89 -33.30 14.23
N GLY A 84 -7.97 -32.51 14.17
CA GLY A 84 -8.96 -32.38 15.24
C GLY A 84 -9.65 -33.69 15.58
N ARG A 85 -9.95 -34.53 14.58
CA ARG A 85 -10.46 -35.89 14.81
C ARG A 85 -9.45 -36.79 15.52
N LYS A 86 -8.17 -36.71 15.17
CA LYS A 86 -7.11 -37.44 15.89
C LYS A 86 -6.92 -36.95 17.32
N ARG A 87 -7.01 -35.64 17.53
CA ARG A 87 -7.05 -35.02 18.86
C ARG A 87 -8.20 -35.56 19.72
N GLN A 88 -9.39 -35.71 19.14
CA GLN A 88 -10.54 -36.35 19.80
C GLN A 88 -10.24 -37.81 20.18
N GLU A 89 -9.70 -38.61 19.25
CA GLU A 89 -9.32 -40.01 19.50
C GLU A 89 -8.31 -40.14 20.65
N TRP A 90 -7.38 -39.19 20.77
CA TRP A 90 -6.36 -39.17 21.84
C TRP A 90 -6.84 -38.52 23.15
N GLY A 91 -8.04 -37.93 23.18
CA GLY A 91 -8.54 -37.18 24.33
C GLY A 91 -7.76 -35.89 24.61
N VAL A 92 -7.09 -35.31 23.60
CA VAL A 92 -6.28 -34.09 23.73
C VAL A 92 -6.96 -32.94 23.00
N GLY A 93 -7.55 -32.01 23.73
CA GLY A 93 -8.27 -30.84 23.18
C GLY A 93 -7.43 -29.56 23.07
N LEU A 94 -6.11 -29.62 23.25
CA LEU A 94 -5.24 -28.44 23.29
C LEU A 94 -4.37 -28.36 22.05
N VAL A 95 -4.20 -27.13 21.56
CA VAL A 95 -3.31 -26.80 20.45
C VAL A 95 -2.41 -25.64 20.83
N ILE A 96 -1.26 -25.55 20.19
CA ILE A 96 -0.30 -24.47 20.40
C ILE A 96 0.05 -23.80 19.08
N VAL A 97 0.11 -22.47 19.11
CA VAL A 97 0.50 -21.69 17.93
C VAL A 97 2.01 -21.54 17.90
N ASN A 98 2.64 -22.28 17.01
CA ASN A 98 4.10 -22.25 16.85
C ASN A 98 4.56 -21.17 15.88
N ARG A 99 5.81 -20.75 16.05
CA ARG A 99 6.51 -19.93 15.06
C ARG A 99 6.68 -20.74 13.78
N ARG A 100 6.38 -20.13 12.64
CA ARG A 100 6.69 -20.71 11.32
C ARG A 100 8.22 -20.85 11.23
N GLY A 101 8.71 -22.04 10.91
CA GLY A 101 10.15 -22.32 10.88
C GLY A 101 10.87 -21.39 9.90
N THR A 102 11.99 -20.80 10.34
CA THR A 102 12.89 -19.98 9.52
C THR A 102 13.78 -20.88 8.66
N MET A 103 13.19 -21.73 7.82
CA MET A 103 13.97 -22.42 6.79
C MET A 103 14.04 -21.49 5.58
N THR A 104 15.27 -21.07 5.27
CA THR A 104 15.74 -20.42 4.02
C THR A 104 15.21 -19.01 3.68
N GLY A 105 16.00 -17.99 4.06
CA GLY A 105 16.42 -16.93 3.13
C GLY A 105 15.38 -16.04 2.44
N GLY A 106 14.25 -15.72 3.07
CA GLY A 106 13.33 -14.67 2.60
C GLY A 106 12.32 -14.23 3.67
N ASN A 107 11.46 -13.24 3.36
CA ASN A 107 10.33 -12.80 4.22
C ASN A 107 9.33 -13.93 4.59
N HIS A 108 9.52 -15.14 4.05
CA HIS A 108 8.66 -16.32 4.13
C HIS A 108 8.61 -17.02 5.50
N GLY A 109 9.53 -16.69 6.42
CA GLY A 109 9.58 -17.26 7.78
C GLY A 109 8.86 -16.46 8.86
N ARG A 110 8.19 -15.35 8.52
CA ARG A 110 7.49 -14.50 9.50
C ARG A 110 6.04 -14.93 9.67
N ALA A 111 5.57 -14.93 10.92
CA ALA A 111 4.15 -15.14 11.21
C ALA A 111 3.32 -13.96 10.69
N CYS A 112 2.09 -14.21 10.29
CA CYS A 112 1.20 -13.16 9.79
C CYS A 112 0.85 -12.17 10.92
N PRO A 113 0.76 -10.84 10.66
CA PRO A 113 0.46 -9.85 11.70
C PRO A 113 -0.81 -10.14 12.50
N GLN A 114 -1.83 -10.70 11.87
CA GLN A 114 -3.08 -11.14 12.52
C GLN A 114 -2.91 -12.38 13.41
N CYS A 115 -1.91 -13.22 13.13
CA CYS A 115 -1.64 -14.45 13.88
C CYS A 115 -0.62 -14.24 15.01
N ILE A 116 0.19 -13.19 14.94
CA ILE A 116 1.22 -12.87 15.93
C ILE A 116 0.69 -12.76 17.38
N PRO A 117 -0.48 -12.14 17.66
CA PRO A 117 -1.01 -12.09 19.02
C PRO A 117 -1.25 -13.45 19.67
N TRP A 118 -1.28 -14.52 18.87
CA TRP A 118 -1.57 -15.88 19.30
C TRP A 118 -0.30 -16.75 19.41
N LEU A 119 0.85 -16.29 18.91
CA LEU A 119 2.11 -17.03 18.98
C LEU A 119 2.50 -17.39 20.42
N GLY A 120 2.87 -18.66 20.63
CA GLY A 120 3.25 -19.19 21.93
C GLY A 120 2.08 -19.47 22.88
N LYS A 121 0.84 -19.14 22.49
CA LYS A 121 -0.34 -19.43 23.29
C LYS A 121 -0.84 -20.85 23.02
N VAL A 122 -1.22 -21.51 24.11
CA VAL A 122 -2.00 -22.74 24.07
C VAL A 122 -3.48 -22.36 24.03
N LEU A 123 -4.23 -22.95 23.11
CA LEU A 123 -5.65 -22.72 22.88
C LEU A 123 -6.42 -24.02 23.05
N VAL A 124 -7.68 -23.94 23.48
CA VAL A 124 -8.62 -25.07 23.41
C VAL A 124 -9.15 -25.17 21.98
N ASP A 125 -8.95 -26.31 21.31
CA ASP A 125 -9.49 -26.59 19.97
C ASP A 125 -10.96 -26.99 20.06
N ASP A 126 -11.82 -26.01 20.36
CA ASP A 126 -13.27 -26.14 20.43
C ASP A 126 -13.95 -26.27 19.05
N VAL A 127 -13.23 -25.91 17.98
CA VAL A 127 -13.75 -25.89 16.60
C VAL A 127 -13.64 -27.24 15.90
N TYR A 128 -12.46 -27.88 15.94
CA TYR A 128 -12.19 -29.10 15.18
C TYR A 128 -12.10 -30.33 16.08
N SER A 129 -11.60 -30.18 17.31
CA SER A 129 -11.54 -31.27 18.28
C SER A 129 -12.74 -31.31 19.25
N GLY A 130 -13.59 -30.28 19.28
CA GLY A 130 -14.71 -30.22 20.23
C GLY A 130 -14.26 -30.11 21.70
N GLY A 131 -13.06 -29.57 21.93
CA GLY A 131 -12.54 -29.30 23.26
C GLY A 131 -13.48 -28.39 24.06
N LYS A 132 -13.65 -28.67 25.35
CA LYS A 132 -14.48 -27.85 26.25
C LYS A 132 -13.63 -26.74 26.87
N PRO A 133 -14.20 -25.56 27.12
CA PRO A 133 -13.51 -24.50 27.85
C PRO A 133 -13.03 -25.02 29.21
N ASP A 134 -11.73 -24.86 29.49
CA ASP A 134 -11.11 -25.28 30.75
C ASP A 134 -10.97 -24.14 31.77
N GLY A 135 -11.31 -22.91 31.37
CA GLY A 135 -11.20 -21.70 32.18
C GLY A 135 -9.78 -21.12 32.28
N VAL A 136 -8.79 -21.74 31.65
CA VAL A 136 -7.38 -21.34 31.68
C VAL A 136 -6.91 -20.86 30.31
N HIS A 137 -7.23 -21.62 29.26
CA HIS A 137 -6.78 -21.35 27.89
C HIS A 137 -7.90 -20.68 27.08
N PRO A 138 -7.57 -19.70 26.23
CA PRO A 138 -8.53 -19.11 25.30
C PRO A 138 -8.98 -20.12 24.24
N LEU A 139 -10.16 -19.89 23.66
CA LEU A 139 -10.74 -20.77 22.64
C LEU A 139 -10.13 -20.51 21.26
N LEU A 140 -10.02 -21.57 20.46
CA LEU A 140 -9.61 -21.47 19.07
C LEU A 140 -10.63 -20.68 18.25
N SER A 141 -11.93 -20.85 18.53
CA SER A 141 -13.00 -20.05 17.91
C SER A 141 -12.83 -18.55 18.15
N ASP A 142 -12.53 -18.13 19.37
CA ASP A 142 -12.27 -16.73 19.73
C ASP A 142 -11.04 -16.19 19.01
N ALA A 143 -9.97 -16.99 18.94
CA ALA A 143 -8.78 -16.62 18.19
C ALA A 143 -9.08 -16.42 16.70
N MET A 144 -9.87 -17.32 16.11
CA MET A 144 -10.31 -17.23 14.72
C MET A 144 -11.18 -16.00 14.46
N ALA A 145 -12.10 -15.67 15.39
CA ALA A 145 -12.91 -14.46 15.32
C ALA A 145 -12.05 -13.18 15.37
N ALA A 146 -10.91 -13.23 16.08
CA ALA A 146 -9.93 -12.16 16.14
C ALA A 146 -8.93 -12.12 14.95
N GLY A 147 -9.11 -12.99 13.94
CA GLY A 147 -8.30 -13.00 12.71
C GLY A 147 -7.19 -14.07 12.66
N PHE A 148 -7.07 -14.94 13.66
CA PHE A 148 -6.22 -16.11 13.55
C PHE A 148 -6.74 -17.05 12.45
N LEU A 149 -5.83 -17.69 11.70
CA LEU A 149 -6.20 -18.53 10.55
C LEU A 149 -7.06 -17.78 9.51
N HIS A 150 -6.70 -16.52 9.20
CA HIS A 150 -7.29 -15.76 8.09
C HIS A 150 -7.09 -16.43 6.72
N PRO A 151 -7.82 -16.02 5.66
CA PRO A 151 -7.61 -16.54 4.31
C PRO A 151 -6.14 -16.42 3.87
N ARG A 152 -5.63 -17.45 3.17
CA ARG A 152 -4.21 -17.60 2.75
C ARG A 152 -3.16 -17.61 3.86
N CYS A 153 -3.56 -17.65 5.13
CA CYS A 153 -2.62 -17.73 6.22
C CYS A 153 -1.82 -19.05 6.14
N ARG A 154 -0.51 -18.93 6.25
CA ARG A 154 0.44 -20.06 6.24
C ARG A 154 0.81 -20.51 7.66
N ASP A 155 0.33 -19.82 8.69
CA ASP A 155 0.46 -20.27 10.07
C ASP A 155 -0.52 -21.40 10.36
N LYS A 156 -0.06 -22.34 11.19
CA LYS A 156 -0.87 -23.46 11.65
C LYS A 156 -0.59 -23.72 13.14
N PRO A 157 -1.63 -24.02 13.93
CA PRO A 157 -1.42 -24.59 15.24
C PRO A 157 -0.91 -26.04 15.12
N THR A 158 -0.26 -26.55 16.15
CA THR A 158 0.01 -27.98 16.31
C THR A 158 -0.66 -28.49 17.56
N THR A 159 -0.81 -29.80 17.69
CA THR A 159 -1.30 -30.39 18.94
C THR A 159 -0.35 -30.06 20.10
N TYR A 160 -0.92 -29.69 21.25
CA TYR A 160 -0.18 -29.47 22.48
C TYR A 160 -0.45 -30.64 23.43
N PHE A 161 0.60 -31.36 23.78
CA PHE A 161 0.54 -32.45 24.75
C PHE A 161 1.10 -31.95 26.09
N PRO A 162 0.27 -31.78 27.13
CA PRO A 162 0.74 -31.36 28.45
C PRO A 162 1.87 -32.25 28.97
N GLY A 163 2.97 -31.64 29.42
CA GLY A 163 4.15 -32.35 29.92
C GLY A 163 5.11 -32.91 28.86
N ILE A 164 4.73 -32.89 27.57
CA ILE A 164 5.60 -33.32 26.45
C ILE A 164 5.96 -32.12 25.56
N SER A 165 4.98 -31.27 25.25
CA SER A 165 5.16 -30.10 24.41
C SER A 165 5.69 -28.91 25.21
N SER A 166 6.76 -28.29 24.72
CA SER A 166 7.24 -27.00 25.22
C SER A 166 6.57 -25.86 24.47
N ALA A 167 6.04 -24.88 25.20
CA ALA A 167 5.50 -23.68 24.57
C ALA A 167 6.65 -22.76 24.12
N PRO A 168 6.64 -22.26 22.86
CA PRO A 168 7.63 -21.29 22.44
C PRO A 168 7.37 -19.94 23.11
N ASP A 169 8.42 -19.12 23.24
CA ASP A 169 8.29 -17.77 23.77
C ASP A 169 7.29 -16.94 22.94
N PRO A 170 6.50 -16.06 23.60
CA PRO A 170 5.70 -15.08 22.89
C PRO A 170 6.51 -14.22 21.93
N ALA A 171 5.88 -13.74 20.87
CA ALA A 171 6.54 -12.86 19.91
C ALA A 171 7.09 -11.58 20.56
N THR A 172 8.33 -11.25 20.26
CA THR A 172 8.97 -10.01 20.72
C THR A 172 8.40 -8.81 19.96
N ARG A 173 8.41 -7.63 20.57
CA ARG A 173 7.97 -6.37 19.91
C ARG A 173 8.69 -6.09 18.58
N ARG A 174 9.91 -6.60 18.41
CA ARG A 174 10.67 -6.49 17.17
C ARG A 174 10.05 -7.36 16.07
N GLU A 175 9.77 -8.62 16.37
CA GLU A 175 9.14 -9.55 15.42
C GLU A 175 7.77 -9.06 14.96
N ILE A 176 6.98 -8.45 15.85
CA ILE A 176 5.69 -7.82 15.49
C ILE A 176 5.90 -6.74 14.43
N ARG A 177 6.86 -5.82 14.65
CA ARG A 177 7.15 -4.73 13.71
C ARG A 177 7.68 -5.27 12.38
N ASP A 178 8.61 -6.22 12.45
CA ASP A 178 9.22 -6.81 11.27
C ASP A 178 8.18 -7.55 10.40
N ALA A 179 7.19 -8.20 11.02
CA ALA A 179 6.10 -8.85 10.28
C ALA A 179 5.13 -7.85 9.64
N VAL A 180 4.79 -6.76 10.34
CA VAL A 180 3.95 -5.68 9.77
C VAL A 180 4.65 -5.01 8.59
N GLU A 181 5.95 -4.76 8.71
CA GLU A 181 6.72 -4.17 7.61
C GLU A 181 6.80 -5.12 6.39
N ALA A 182 7.00 -6.41 6.63
CA ALA A 182 7.02 -7.41 5.56
C ALA A 182 5.67 -7.53 4.85
N GLU A 183 4.54 -7.50 5.57
CA GLU A 183 3.21 -7.50 4.96
C GLU A 183 2.98 -6.26 4.10
N LYS A 184 3.45 -5.08 4.54
CA LYS A 184 3.39 -3.84 3.75
C LYS A 184 4.21 -3.93 2.47
N GLU A 185 5.41 -4.50 2.56
CA GLU A 185 6.28 -4.74 1.41
C GLU A 185 5.61 -5.70 0.42
N GLU A 186 5.14 -6.86 0.88
CA GLU A 186 4.44 -7.84 0.05
C GLU A 186 3.17 -7.26 -0.58
N SER A 187 2.38 -6.47 0.17
CA SER A 187 1.21 -5.78 -0.37
C SER A 187 1.58 -4.77 -1.47
N ARG A 188 2.71 -4.07 -1.32
CA ARG A 188 3.22 -3.14 -2.33
C ARG A 188 3.68 -3.88 -3.58
N GLU A 189 4.42 -4.98 -3.41
CA GLU A 189 4.85 -5.85 -4.51
C GLU A 189 3.64 -6.37 -5.30
N ASN A 190 2.66 -6.94 -4.60
CA ASN A 190 1.41 -7.41 -5.18
C ASN A 190 0.61 -6.29 -5.88
N TYR A 191 0.64 -5.06 -5.37
CA TYR A 191 0.01 -3.93 -6.04
C TYR A 191 0.71 -3.59 -7.36
N VAL A 192 2.04 -3.49 -7.34
CA VAL A 192 2.85 -3.19 -8.54
C VAL A 192 2.63 -4.26 -9.61
N GLN A 193 2.68 -5.53 -9.23
CA GLN A 193 2.44 -6.65 -10.15
C GLN A 193 1.04 -6.57 -10.77
N ARG A 194 -0.01 -6.33 -9.95
CA ARG A 194 -1.39 -6.19 -10.45
C ARG A 194 -1.55 -5.02 -11.43
N GLN A 195 -0.88 -3.91 -11.18
CA GLN A 195 -0.91 -2.78 -12.13
C GLN A 195 -0.18 -3.14 -13.44
N ALA A 196 0.98 -3.80 -13.35
CA ALA A 196 1.72 -4.26 -14.53
C ALA A 196 0.84 -5.19 -15.39
N GLU A 197 0.20 -6.19 -14.79
CA GLU A 197 -0.70 -7.12 -15.48
C GLU A 197 -1.94 -6.42 -16.07
N LYS A 198 -2.53 -5.46 -15.33
CA LYS A 198 -3.66 -4.66 -15.80
C LYS A 198 -3.32 -3.91 -17.09
N PHE A 199 -2.22 -3.16 -17.10
CA PHE A 199 -1.85 -2.35 -18.25
C PHE A 199 -1.37 -3.19 -19.43
N GLN A 200 -0.69 -4.32 -19.18
CA GLN A 200 -0.36 -5.29 -20.25
C GLN A 200 -1.63 -5.85 -20.92
N ARG A 201 -2.65 -6.17 -20.13
CA ARG A 201 -3.94 -6.65 -20.67
C ARG A 201 -4.64 -5.56 -21.49
N LEU A 202 -4.66 -4.33 -20.98
CA LEU A 202 -5.25 -3.19 -21.71
C LEU A 202 -4.51 -2.91 -23.01
N GLU A 203 -3.17 -2.94 -23.01
CA GLU A 203 -2.35 -2.82 -24.21
C GLU A 203 -2.70 -3.90 -25.24
N LYS A 204 -2.76 -5.17 -24.82
CA LYS A 204 -2.97 -6.30 -25.73
C LYS A 204 -4.35 -6.31 -26.39
N TYR A 205 -5.41 -5.94 -25.66
CA TYR A 205 -6.79 -6.12 -26.11
C TYR A 205 -7.49 -4.82 -26.53
N SER A 206 -6.87 -3.64 -26.35
CA SER A 206 -7.46 -2.38 -26.83
C SER A 206 -7.51 -2.35 -28.36
N LEU A 207 -8.63 -1.97 -28.94
CA LEU A 207 -8.77 -1.91 -30.40
C LEU A 207 -8.11 -0.66 -30.99
N ASP A 208 -8.21 0.47 -30.28
CA ASP A 208 -7.69 1.77 -30.68
C ASP A 208 -6.14 1.86 -30.56
N PRO A 209 -5.43 2.20 -31.65
CA PRO A 209 -3.97 2.36 -31.66
C PRO A 209 -3.43 3.37 -30.64
N GLU A 210 -4.14 4.47 -30.38
CA GLU A 210 -3.68 5.50 -29.44
C GLU A 210 -3.74 4.96 -28.00
N ASN A 211 -4.81 4.23 -27.66
CA ASN A 211 -4.95 3.56 -26.38
C ASN A 211 -3.90 2.47 -26.19
N ARG A 212 -3.58 1.68 -27.23
CA ARG A 212 -2.48 0.69 -27.15
C ARG A 212 -1.15 1.35 -26.80
N GLN A 213 -0.79 2.47 -27.45
CA GLN A 213 0.46 3.19 -27.14
C GLN A 213 0.47 3.73 -25.70
N LYS A 214 -0.63 4.32 -25.24
CA LYS A 214 -0.77 4.81 -23.86
C LYS A 214 -0.60 3.67 -22.84
N TYR A 215 -1.24 2.52 -23.06
CA TYR A 215 -1.15 1.39 -22.16
C TYR A 215 0.21 0.68 -22.22
N ALA A 216 0.87 0.64 -23.38
CA ALA A 216 2.24 0.14 -23.51
C ALA A 216 3.23 0.95 -22.66
N ALA A 217 3.13 2.29 -22.70
CA ALA A 217 3.95 3.18 -21.87
C ALA A 217 3.73 2.89 -20.36
N ARG A 218 2.46 2.82 -19.93
CA ARG A 218 2.11 2.47 -18.55
C ARG A 218 2.58 1.06 -18.16
N ALA A 219 2.45 0.07 -19.03
CA ALA A 219 2.95 -1.28 -18.78
C ALA A 219 4.47 -1.29 -18.58
N GLY A 220 5.21 -0.47 -19.35
CA GLY A 220 6.64 -0.24 -19.17
C GLY A 220 6.98 0.37 -17.80
N GLU A 221 6.29 1.44 -17.41
CA GLU A 221 6.45 2.10 -16.11
C GLU A 221 6.26 1.13 -14.93
N TRP A 222 5.25 0.25 -15.00
CA TRP A 222 4.96 -0.72 -13.95
C TRP A 222 5.92 -1.90 -13.96
N LYS A 223 6.38 -2.36 -15.13
CA LYS A 223 7.48 -3.35 -15.24
C LYS A 223 8.80 -2.81 -14.71
N GLU A 224 9.05 -1.50 -14.82
CA GLU A 224 10.21 -0.86 -14.20
C GLU A 224 10.09 -0.79 -12.69
N ALA A 225 8.92 -0.42 -12.19
CA ALA A 225 8.62 -0.47 -10.77
C ALA A 225 8.81 -1.91 -10.22
N GLU A 226 8.33 -2.92 -10.95
CA GLU A 226 8.49 -4.34 -10.63
C GLU A 226 9.97 -4.76 -10.58
N ARG A 227 10.76 -4.39 -11.58
CA ARG A 227 12.24 -4.60 -11.59
C ARG A 227 12.99 -3.86 -10.48
N GLY A 228 12.38 -2.82 -9.91
CA GLY A 228 12.91 -2.08 -8.77
C GLY A 228 12.67 -2.75 -7.41
N LEU A 229 11.69 -3.67 -7.34
CA LEU A 229 11.43 -4.49 -6.15
C LEU A 229 12.59 -5.49 -6.01
N GLY A 230 13.36 -5.42 -4.91
CA GLY A 230 14.52 -6.30 -4.66
C GLY A 230 15.91 -5.67 -4.78
N LYS A 231 16.05 -4.38 -5.13
CA LYS A 231 17.36 -3.67 -5.05
C LYS A 231 17.65 -3.00 -3.69
N SER A 232 16.85 -3.32 -2.67
CA SER A 232 17.01 -2.82 -1.30
C SER A 232 17.90 -3.69 -0.41
N ASP A 233 18.40 -4.83 -0.88
CA ASP A 233 19.30 -5.69 -0.11
C ASP A 233 20.70 -5.71 -0.73
N GLY A 234 21.68 -5.12 -0.04
CA GLY A 234 23.11 -5.28 -0.37
C GLY A 234 23.92 -4.03 -0.75
N ARG A 235 23.61 -2.82 -0.26
CA ARG A 235 24.62 -1.74 -0.19
C ARG A 235 25.10 -1.55 1.24
N LYS A 236 26.07 -2.39 1.64
CA LYS A 236 26.99 -2.06 2.75
C LYS A 236 27.60 -0.69 2.44
N SER A 237 27.29 0.30 3.27
CA SER A 237 27.91 1.62 3.23
C SER A 237 29.42 1.45 3.43
N LYS A 238 30.21 1.62 2.37
CA LYS A 238 31.64 1.83 2.52
C LYS A 238 31.84 3.20 3.14
N GLU A 239 32.24 3.17 4.39
CA GLU A 239 32.73 4.27 5.21
C GLU A 239 33.81 5.05 4.45
N SER A 240 33.45 6.23 3.94
CA SER A 240 34.42 7.18 3.41
C SER A 240 34.91 8.06 4.54
N THR A 241 36.20 7.92 4.82
CA THR A 241 37.01 8.59 5.84
C THR A 241 36.68 10.07 6.04
N SER A 242 36.45 10.40 7.32
CA SER A 242 36.12 11.73 7.82
C SER A 242 37.21 12.77 7.53
N ARG A 243 36.84 13.86 6.84
CA ARG A 243 37.47 15.17 7.07
C ARG A 243 36.47 16.04 7.83
N LYS A 244 36.79 16.29 9.12
CA LYS A 244 36.00 17.11 10.04
C LYS A 244 35.77 18.51 9.45
N ARG A 245 34.56 18.79 8.98
CA ARG A 245 34.04 20.16 8.82
C ARG A 245 33.05 20.45 9.95
N LYS A 246 33.18 21.62 10.56
CA LYS A 246 32.40 22.10 11.72
C LYS A 246 30.89 21.96 11.45
N LYS A 247 30.16 21.37 12.42
CA LYS A 247 28.69 21.26 12.40
C LYS A 247 28.08 22.68 12.38
N PRO A 248 27.22 23.03 11.41
CA PRO A 248 26.37 24.20 11.52
C PRO A 248 25.33 23.92 12.61
N THR A 249 25.17 24.85 13.54
CA THR A 249 24.04 24.87 14.48
C THR A 249 22.74 25.00 13.67
N ALA A 250 21.80 24.08 13.90
CA ALA A 250 20.54 24.06 13.17
C ALA A 250 19.68 25.28 13.61
N PRO A 251 19.19 26.10 12.68
CA PRO A 251 18.33 27.23 13.03
C PRO A 251 17.01 26.74 13.69
N GLU A 252 16.52 27.55 14.63
CA GLU A 252 15.25 27.34 15.32
C GLU A 252 14.08 27.47 14.33
N TRP A 253 13.01 26.70 14.56
CA TRP A 253 11.84 26.71 13.68
C TRP A 253 11.08 28.03 13.83
N ASN A 254 10.62 28.58 12.71
CA ASN A 254 9.69 29.71 12.67
C ASN A 254 8.66 29.44 11.56
N ARG A 255 7.37 29.62 11.82
CA ARG A 255 6.31 29.46 10.81
C ARG A 255 6.32 30.62 9.81
N ASP A 256 6.81 31.78 10.23
CA ASP A 256 6.78 33.02 9.45
C ASP A 256 7.98 33.11 8.47
N VAL A 257 8.81 32.07 8.36
CA VAL A 257 9.87 31.98 7.35
C VAL A 257 9.39 31.17 6.15
N GLY A 258 9.21 31.86 5.02
CA GLY A 258 8.74 31.30 3.77
C GLY A 258 8.82 32.35 2.67
N PRO A 259 8.34 32.05 1.45
CA PRO A 259 8.44 32.98 0.32
C PRO A 259 7.85 34.37 0.61
N GLU A 260 6.85 34.46 1.50
CA GLU A 260 6.21 35.71 1.92
C GLU A 260 7.17 36.69 2.62
N THR A 261 8.11 36.20 3.44
CA THR A 261 9.09 37.04 4.14
C THR A 261 10.37 37.28 3.35
N TRP A 262 10.50 36.68 2.17
CA TRP A 262 11.64 36.90 1.29
C TRP A 262 11.55 38.24 0.56
N THR A 263 12.69 38.73 0.09
CA THR A 263 12.71 39.89 -0.80
C THR A 263 12.06 39.55 -2.14
N ALA A 264 11.53 40.55 -2.83
CA ALA A 264 10.99 40.37 -4.19
C ALA A 264 12.01 39.72 -5.14
N LYS A 265 13.31 40.02 -5.00
CA LYS A 265 14.39 39.41 -5.78
C LYS A 265 14.50 37.90 -5.54
N GLN A 266 14.40 37.46 -4.28
CA GLN A 266 14.48 36.04 -3.91
C GLN A 266 13.26 35.26 -4.40
N ARG A 267 12.05 35.83 -4.23
CA ARG A 267 10.82 35.24 -4.78
C ARG A 267 10.89 35.10 -6.30
N LYS A 268 11.29 36.17 -7.01
CA LYS A 268 11.51 36.14 -8.48
C LYS A 268 12.47 35.03 -8.90
N ALA A 269 13.56 34.84 -8.17
CA ALA A 269 14.53 33.77 -8.46
C ALA A 269 13.95 32.36 -8.24
N MET A 270 13.11 32.17 -7.21
CA MET A 270 12.41 30.91 -6.97
C MET A 270 11.40 30.63 -8.07
N TRP A 271 10.47 31.55 -8.32
CA TRP A 271 9.43 31.38 -9.35
C TRP A 271 10.02 31.18 -10.76
N SER A 272 11.10 31.87 -11.11
CA SER A 272 11.81 31.63 -12.37
C SER A 272 12.37 30.20 -12.47
N ALA A 273 12.90 29.67 -11.36
CA ALA A 273 13.36 28.29 -11.31
C ALA A 273 12.19 27.31 -11.39
N GLU A 274 11.10 27.54 -10.65
CA GLU A 274 9.86 26.75 -10.68
C GLU A 274 9.27 26.70 -12.10
N TRP A 275 9.15 27.85 -12.75
CA TRP A 275 8.70 27.94 -14.14
C TRP A 275 9.56 27.09 -15.07
N GLY A 276 10.89 27.16 -14.91
CA GLY A 276 11.85 26.36 -15.68
C GLY A 276 11.83 24.85 -15.38
N THR A 277 11.00 24.40 -14.45
CA THR A 277 10.73 22.96 -14.18
C THR A 277 9.39 22.48 -14.69
N THR A 278 8.53 23.38 -15.16
CA THR A 278 7.23 23.04 -15.74
C THR A 278 7.41 22.17 -16.98
N GLY A 279 6.73 21.02 -17.03
CA GLY A 279 6.75 20.14 -18.19
C GLY A 279 8.05 19.36 -18.43
N LYS A 280 8.98 19.35 -17.45
CA LYS A 280 10.15 18.47 -17.52
C LYS A 280 9.75 17.01 -17.26
N GLY A 281 10.34 16.09 -18.01
CA GLY A 281 10.12 14.64 -17.87
C GLY A 281 10.89 13.96 -16.72
N LEU A 282 11.50 14.73 -15.82
CA LEU A 282 12.16 14.23 -14.60
C LEU A 282 11.73 15.06 -13.39
N GLU A 283 11.64 14.45 -12.22
CA GLU A 283 11.43 15.17 -10.97
C GLU A 283 12.69 15.98 -10.64
N GLU A 284 12.52 17.27 -10.39
CA GLU A 284 13.57 18.16 -9.93
C GLU A 284 13.11 18.85 -8.65
N ALA A 285 13.76 18.54 -7.53
CA ALA A 285 13.50 19.19 -6.25
C ALA A 285 14.58 20.22 -5.93
N ARG A 286 14.16 21.37 -5.39
CA ARG A 286 15.06 22.46 -4.99
C ARG A 286 14.75 22.90 -3.58
N LEU A 287 15.79 22.98 -2.76
CA LEU A 287 15.71 23.44 -1.39
C LEU A 287 16.22 24.87 -1.29
N TYR A 288 15.47 25.71 -0.59
CA TYR A 288 15.83 27.06 -0.20
C TYR A 288 15.87 27.17 1.32
N ASP A 289 16.81 27.95 1.85
CA ASP A 289 16.84 28.25 3.27
C ASP A 289 15.74 29.27 3.67
N ALA A 290 15.63 29.55 4.96
CA ALA A 290 14.69 30.52 5.52
C ALA A 290 14.83 31.94 4.93
N LYS A 291 15.97 32.27 4.30
CA LYS A 291 16.26 33.57 3.69
C LYS A 291 16.13 33.53 2.17
N GLY A 292 15.61 32.46 1.57
CA GLY A 292 15.43 32.35 0.12
C GLY A 292 16.72 32.10 -0.65
N LYS A 293 17.82 31.72 0.01
CA LYS A 293 19.03 31.25 -0.67
C LYS A 293 18.86 29.78 -1.02
N ARG A 294 19.04 29.44 -2.30
CA ARG A 294 19.03 28.05 -2.76
C ARG A 294 20.20 27.28 -2.15
N LEU A 295 19.90 26.20 -1.43
CA LEU A 295 20.88 25.32 -0.80
C LEU A 295 21.34 24.22 -1.75
N PHE A 296 20.41 23.55 -2.42
CA PHE A 296 20.73 22.56 -3.44
C PHE A 296 19.60 22.38 -4.47
N CYS A 297 19.93 21.73 -5.58
CA CYS A 297 18.99 21.23 -6.58
C CYS A 297 19.32 19.75 -6.81
N LYS A 298 18.30 18.89 -6.80
CA LYS A 298 18.45 17.45 -6.99
C LYS A 298 17.48 16.97 -8.06
N LYS A 299 18.01 16.23 -9.01
CA LYS A 299 17.22 15.53 -10.03
C LYS A 299 16.97 14.11 -9.53
N GLY A 300 15.70 13.74 -9.52
CA GLY A 300 15.22 12.39 -9.29
C GLY A 300 15.13 11.60 -10.59
N ASP A 301 14.29 10.57 -10.56
CA ASP A 301 13.84 9.86 -11.73
C ASP A 301 12.51 10.44 -12.26
N ASP A 302 11.73 9.65 -12.97
CA ASP A 302 10.41 10.01 -13.51
C ASP A 302 9.29 9.96 -12.45
N LYS A 303 9.58 9.64 -11.17
CA LYS A 303 8.54 9.43 -10.14
C LYS A 303 8.88 9.98 -8.76
N GLU A 304 10.15 10.13 -8.41
CA GLU A 304 10.54 10.63 -7.09
C GLU A 304 11.93 11.28 -7.05
N VAL A 305 12.10 12.23 -6.12
CA VAL A 305 13.42 12.66 -5.63
C VAL A 305 13.72 12.06 -4.26
N ARG A 306 14.75 11.21 -4.17
CA ARG A 306 15.21 10.64 -2.90
C ARG A 306 16.22 11.54 -2.19
N PHE A 307 16.07 11.73 -0.88
CA PHE A 307 17.00 12.50 -0.04
C PHE A 307 17.69 11.61 1.01
N THR A 308 18.98 11.87 1.22
CA THR A 308 19.78 11.31 2.31
C THR A 308 19.41 11.97 3.64
N ASP A 309 19.70 11.32 4.76
CA ASP A 309 19.41 11.90 6.08
C ASP A 309 20.13 13.23 6.34
N ASP A 310 21.31 13.43 5.75
CA ASP A 310 22.04 14.70 5.88
C ASP A 310 21.44 15.82 5.01
N GLU A 311 20.83 15.49 3.86
CA GLU A 311 20.03 16.44 3.10
C GLU A 311 18.73 16.78 3.84
N ILE A 312 18.05 15.79 4.43
CA ILE A 312 16.84 16.01 5.23
C ILE A 312 17.12 16.92 6.44
N LYS A 313 18.29 16.80 7.06
CA LYS A 313 18.69 17.72 8.16
C LYS A 313 18.81 19.17 7.70
N GLN A 314 19.19 19.42 6.44
CA GLN A 314 19.30 20.76 5.86
C GLN A 314 17.95 21.39 5.53
N MET A 315 16.88 20.58 5.44
CA MET A 315 15.52 21.05 5.12
C MET A 315 14.85 21.83 6.24
N ARG A 316 15.38 21.80 7.46
CA ARG A 316 14.74 22.41 8.62
C ARG A 316 14.53 23.92 8.42
N GLY A 317 13.26 24.35 8.49
CA GLY A 317 12.86 25.75 8.32
C GLY A 317 13.06 26.29 6.91
N GLY A 318 13.36 25.43 5.94
CA GLY A 318 13.49 25.77 4.53
C GLY A 318 12.21 25.56 3.74
N VAL A 319 12.26 25.97 2.47
CA VAL A 319 11.20 25.77 1.49
C VAL A 319 11.69 24.77 0.44
N LEU A 320 10.94 23.70 0.25
CA LEU A 320 11.21 22.69 -0.79
C LEU A 320 10.21 22.87 -1.92
N THR A 321 10.69 22.95 -3.15
CA THR A 321 9.85 22.99 -4.35
C THR A 321 10.20 21.83 -5.26
N HIS A 322 9.21 21.13 -5.80
CA HIS A 322 9.39 20.02 -6.74
C HIS A 322 8.35 20.06 -7.85
N ASN A 323 8.63 19.43 -8.98
CA ASN A 323 7.66 19.19 -10.05
C ASN A 323 7.35 17.70 -10.13
N HIS A 324 6.12 17.34 -10.52
CA HIS A 324 5.80 15.98 -10.94
C HIS A 324 5.97 15.85 -12.46
N PRO A 325 6.86 14.99 -12.97
CA PRO A 325 7.02 14.70 -14.38
C PRO A 325 5.92 13.75 -14.84
N GLY A 326 5.43 13.99 -16.05
CA GLY A 326 4.35 13.21 -16.65
C GLY A 326 3.02 13.96 -16.72
N PRO A 327 1.99 13.31 -17.26
CA PRO A 327 0.69 13.95 -17.48
C PRO A 327 -0.12 14.10 -16.19
N VAL A 328 0.28 13.44 -15.10
CA VAL A 328 -0.37 13.53 -13.79
C VAL A 328 0.15 14.79 -13.09
N TYR A 329 -0.68 15.83 -13.06
CA TYR A 329 -0.40 17.15 -12.48
C TYR A 329 -1.02 17.30 -11.09
N GLY A 330 -1.06 16.19 -10.38
CA GLY A 330 -1.51 16.13 -9.01
C GLY A 330 -0.68 17.04 -8.08
N CYS A 331 -1.24 17.41 -6.93
CA CYS A 331 -0.60 18.33 -5.99
C CYS A 331 0.41 17.62 -5.06
N PHE A 332 -0.02 17.03 -3.95
CA PHE A 332 0.85 16.41 -2.95
C PHE A 332 0.41 14.98 -2.65
N SER A 333 1.39 14.06 -2.60
CA SER A 333 1.21 12.68 -2.14
C SER A 333 1.35 12.56 -0.61
N PRO A 334 1.00 11.40 -0.02
CA PRO A 334 1.30 11.13 1.38
C PRO A 334 2.79 11.26 1.73
N HIS A 335 3.69 10.91 0.80
CA HIS A 335 5.12 11.01 0.98
C HIS A 335 5.56 12.47 1.06
N ASP A 336 4.95 13.33 0.25
CA ASP A 336 5.19 14.76 0.26
C ASP A 336 4.79 15.38 1.61
N ILE A 337 3.55 15.15 2.04
CA ILE A 337 3.05 15.67 3.34
C ILE A 337 3.93 15.16 4.49
N ASN A 338 4.37 13.90 4.44
CA ASN A 338 5.31 13.37 5.42
C ASN A 338 6.73 13.95 5.28
N MET A 339 7.18 14.35 4.09
CA MET A 339 8.45 15.04 3.90
C MET A 339 8.44 16.44 4.52
N LEU A 340 7.35 17.20 4.36
CA LEU A 340 7.12 18.46 5.07
C LEU A 340 7.31 18.28 6.60
N ARG A 341 6.74 17.20 7.14
CA ARG A 341 6.88 16.82 8.56
C ARG A 341 8.31 16.40 8.93
N ARG A 342 8.87 15.40 8.23
CA ARG A 342 10.16 14.74 8.53
C ARG A 342 11.34 15.69 8.31
N GLY A 343 11.34 16.41 7.19
CA GLY A 343 12.34 17.43 6.85
C GLY A 343 12.22 18.69 7.70
N LYS A 344 11.12 18.83 8.46
CA LYS A 344 10.82 20.01 9.26
C LYS A 344 10.86 21.30 8.44
N LEU A 345 10.39 21.20 7.19
CA LEU A 345 10.25 22.32 6.26
C LEU A 345 9.25 23.34 6.84
N SER A 346 9.38 24.60 6.45
CA SER A 346 8.35 25.61 6.71
C SER A 346 7.24 25.52 5.66
N GLU A 347 7.60 25.26 4.41
CA GLU A 347 6.68 25.15 3.28
C GLU A 347 7.18 24.13 2.26
N MET A 348 6.23 23.46 1.61
CA MET A 348 6.51 22.68 0.42
C MET A 348 5.63 23.12 -0.74
N ARG A 349 6.19 23.07 -1.95
CA ARG A 349 5.60 23.62 -3.16
C ARG A 349 5.66 22.59 -4.28
N CYS A 350 4.53 22.36 -4.95
CA CYS A 350 4.42 21.45 -6.08
C CYS A 350 4.10 22.24 -7.35
N VAL A 351 5.00 22.17 -8.32
CA VAL A 351 4.95 22.90 -9.59
C VAL A 351 4.17 22.10 -10.63
N THR A 352 3.13 22.73 -11.20
CA THR A 352 2.27 22.17 -12.24
C THR A 352 2.20 23.10 -13.47
N PRO A 353 1.67 22.66 -14.62
CA PRO A 353 1.44 23.53 -15.76
C PRO A 353 0.48 24.70 -15.50
N LYS A 354 -0.44 24.55 -14.54
CA LYS A 354 -1.43 25.59 -14.21
C LYS A 354 -0.92 26.61 -13.18
N GLY A 355 0.01 26.20 -12.34
CA GLY A 355 0.52 27.02 -11.24
C GLY A 355 1.26 26.18 -10.20
N VAL A 356 1.38 26.71 -8.99
CA VAL A 356 2.11 26.09 -7.89
C VAL A 356 1.15 25.85 -6.72
N PHE A 357 0.99 24.60 -6.32
CA PHE A 357 0.36 24.26 -5.05
C PHE A 357 1.37 24.49 -3.93
N ARG A 358 0.94 25.04 -2.80
CA ARG A 358 1.77 25.20 -1.62
C ARG A 358 1.07 24.66 -0.39
N ILE A 359 1.82 23.94 0.43
CA ILE A 359 1.38 23.44 1.73
C ILE A 359 2.36 23.93 2.79
N GLN A 360 1.83 24.60 3.81
CA GLN A 360 2.64 25.13 4.90
C GLN A 360 2.57 24.20 6.10
N ARG A 361 3.68 24.12 6.82
CA ARG A 361 3.73 23.32 8.03
C ARG A 361 2.78 23.90 9.09
N PRO A 362 1.91 23.08 9.72
CA PRO A 362 1.08 23.55 10.84
C PRO A 362 1.94 23.85 12.07
N GLU A 363 1.47 24.72 12.97
CA GLU A 363 2.15 25.04 14.24
C GLU A 363 2.46 23.77 15.04
N LYS A 364 1.48 22.87 15.09
CA LYS A 364 1.58 21.57 15.74
C LYS A 364 1.05 20.50 14.82
N TRP A 365 1.86 19.48 14.56
CA TRP A 365 1.41 18.31 13.81
C TRP A 365 0.33 17.56 14.60
N PRO A 366 -0.86 17.35 14.01
CA PRO A 366 -1.90 16.51 14.62
C PRO A 366 -1.38 15.08 14.82
N ARG A 367 -1.78 14.44 15.93
CA ARG A 367 -1.41 13.04 16.22
C ARG A 367 -1.93 12.06 15.16
N ALA A 368 -3.00 12.43 14.48
CA ALA A 368 -3.65 11.66 13.40
C ALA A 368 -2.86 11.67 12.08
N ILE A 369 -1.87 12.55 11.91
CA ILE A 369 -0.95 12.59 10.76
C ILE A 369 0.51 12.65 11.22
N GLY A 370 0.79 12.01 12.37
CA GLY A 370 2.07 12.05 13.06
C GLY A 370 3.14 11.10 12.52
N SER A 371 2.85 10.32 11.48
CA SER A 371 3.77 9.40 10.80
C SER A 371 3.36 9.25 9.33
N LEU A 372 4.24 8.70 8.48
CA LEU A 372 3.90 8.43 7.07
C LEU A 372 2.66 7.52 6.98
N GLU A 373 2.65 6.43 7.72
CA GLU A 373 1.51 5.51 7.83
C GLU A 373 0.20 6.24 8.13
N LYS A 374 0.19 7.09 9.17
CA LYS A 374 -0.98 7.85 9.56
C LYS A 374 -1.42 8.87 8.52
N VAL A 375 -0.46 9.54 7.87
CA VAL A 375 -0.76 10.44 6.74
C VAL A 375 -1.41 9.65 5.61
N THR A 376 -0.82 8.51 5.24
CA THR A 376 -1.32 7.61 4.20
C THR A 376 -2.73 7.12 4.50
N ASP A 377 -3.00 6.66 5.72
CA ASP A 377 -4.32 6.17 6.12
C ASP A 377 -5.38 7.26 5.99
N VAL A 378 -5.11 8.45 6.54
CA VAL A 378 -6.08 9.56 6.46
C VAL A 378 -6.28 10.02 5.02
N TYR A 379 -5.19 10.12 4.25
CA TYR A 379 -5.23 10.53 2.86
C TYR A 379 -6.11 9.60 2.01
N TYR A 380 -5.85 8.30 2.05
CA TYR A 380 -6.61 7.35 1.23
C TYR A 380 -8.04 7.13 1.74
N ASN A 381 -8.29 7.25 3.06
CA ASN A 381 -9.65 7.27 3.58
C ASN A 381 -10.46 8.45 3.04
N ILE A 382 -9.85 9.65 2.94
CA ILE A 382 -10.50 10.80 2.32
C ILE A 382 -10.70 10.56 0.82
N SER A 383 -9.65 10.16 0.09
CA SER A 383 -9.69 9.89 -1.36
C SER A 383 -10.82 8.94 -1.73
N ASN A 384 -10.88 7.78 -1.07
CA ASN A 384 -11.89 6.75 -1.35
C ASN A 384 -13.33 7.26 -1.17
N ASN A 385 -13.55 8.26 -0.30
CA ASN A 385 -14.87 8.82 -0.04
C ASN A 385 -15.27 9.94 -1.01
N ILE A 386 -14.32 10.52 -1.75
CA ILE A 386 -14.58 11.71 -2.58
C ILE A 386 -14.18 11.53 -4.05
N GLU A 387 -13.49 10.46 -4.41
CA GLU A 387 -12.99 10.26 -5.78
C GLU A 387 -14.09 9.86 -6.78
N THR A 388 -15.15 9.20 -6.30
CA THR A 388 -16.21 8.61 -7.14
C THR A 388 -16.82 9.61 -8.12
N PRO A 389 -17.25 10.82 -7.71
CA PRO A 389 -17.86 11.79 -8.64
C PRO A 389 -16.91 12.24 -9.75
N PHE A 390 -15.60 12.34 -9.50
CA PHE A 390 -14.62 12.71 -10.53
C PHE A 390 -14.47 11.59 -11.56
N PHE A 391 -14.36 10.35 -11.09
CA PHE A 391 -14.24 9.19 -11.98
C PHE A 391 -15.53 8.87 -12.74
N ASP A 392 -16.70 9.19 -12.20
CA ASP A 392 -17.97 9.09 -12.93
C ASP A 392 -18.03 10.07 -14.10
N ARG A 393 -17.60 11.33 -13.90
CA ARG A 393 -17.48 12.31 -14.98
C ARG A 393 -16.49 11.87 -16.07
N ALA A 394 -15.40 11.21 -15.69
CA ALA A 394 -14.48 10.60 -16.65
C ALA A 394 -15.11 9.44 -17.42
N ARG A 395 -15.89 8.57 -16.76
CA ARG A 395 -16.65 7.48 -17.41
C ARG A 395 -17.71 8.01 -18.38
N MET A 396 -18.30 9.16 -18.09
CA MET A 396 -19.26 9.87 -18.94
C MET A 396 -18.59 10.65 -20.09
N GLY A 397 -17.26 10.72 -20.12
CA GLY A 397 -16.50 11.42 -21.16
C GLY A 397 -16.46 12.94 -21.01
N GLU A 398 -16.90 13.50 -19.87
CA GLU A 398 -16.87 14.95 -19.62
C GLU A 398 -15.45 15.48 -19.39
N ILE A 399 -14.61 14.65 -18.78
CA ILE A 399 -13.21 14.94 -18.47
C ILE A 399 -12.36 13.71 -18.76
N SER A 400 -11.05 13.88 -18.91
CA SER A 400 -10.16 12.72 -19.03
C SER A 400 -10.02 12.02 -17.66
N PHE A 401 -9.72 10.71 -17.66
CA PHE A 401 -9.39 9.97 -16.43
C PHE A 401 -8.20 10.59 -15.68
N LEU A 402 -7.32 11.25 -16.41
CA LEU A 402 -6.18 11.97 -15.87
C LEU A 402 -6.61 13.24 -15.13
N ASP A 403 -7.53 14.00 -15.71
CA ASP A 403 -8.11 15.16 -15.04
C ASP A 403 -8.90 14.74 -13.81
N ALA A 404 -9.64 13.62 -13.88
CA ALA A 404 -10.33 13.07 -12.72
C ALA A 404 -9.36 12.71 -11.59
N ASP A 405 -8.24 12.05 -11.89
CA ASP A 405 -7.19 11.71 -10.92
C ASP A 405 -6.57 12.97 -10.29
N ASN A 406 -6.20 13.97 -11.11
CA ASN A 406 -5.67 15.25 -10.64
C ASN A 406 -6.65 15.99 -9.73
N MET A 407 -7.93 16.04 -10.12
CA MET A 407 -9.00 16.70 -9.36
C MET A 407 -9.30 15.96 -8.06
N ALA A 408 -9.36 14.63 -8.08
CA ALA A 408 -9.55 13.80 -6.89
C ALA A 408 -8.39 13.98 -5.90
N GLN A 409 -7.16 14.04 -6.41
CA GLN A 409 -5.99 14.27 -5.57
C GLN A 409 -5.99 15.66 -4.92
N GLU A 410 -6.26 16.72 -5.70
CA GLU A 410 -6.41 18.08 -5.17
C GLU A 410 -7.51 18.14 -4.09
N ALA A 411 -8.68 17.57 -4.38
CA ALA A 411 -9.80 17.53 -3.44
C ALA A 411 -9.42 16.80 -2.15
N THR A 412 -8.67 15.72 -2.26
CA THR A 412 -8.19 14.92 -1.11
C THR A 412 -7.27 15.73 -0.22
N VAL A 413 -6.26 16.38 -0.80
CA VAL A 413 -5.32 17.21 -0.04
C VAL A 413 -6.03 18.42 0.57
N ARG A 414 -6.94 19.06 -0.17
CA ARG A 414 -7.71 20.20 0.32
C ARG A 414 -8.57 19.82 1.52
N GLU A 415 -9.26 18.69 1.47
CA GLU A 415 -10.08 18.19 2.58
C GLU A 415 -9.23 17.76 3.76
N LEU A 416 -8.10 17.06 3.54
CA LEU A 416 -7.14 16.71 4.59
C LEU A 416 -6.63 17.97 5.30
N CYS A 417 -6.22 18.99 4.54
CA CYS A 417 -5.70 20.23 5.09
C CYS A 417 -6.78 20.99 5.86
N LYS A 418 -8.02 21.01 5.37
CA LYS A 418 -9.17 21.59 6.07
C LYS A 418 -9.46 20.86 7.39
N GLN A 419 -9.45 19.53 7.41
CA GLN A 419 -9.71 18.73 8.62
C GLN A 419 -8.70 19.00 9.74
N PHE A 420 -7.44 19.32 9.39
CA PHE A 420 -6.36 19.50 10.35
C PHE A 420 -5.87 20.95 10.49
N GLY A 421 -6.53 21.92 9.85
CA GLY A 421 -6.14 23.32 9.89
C GLY A 421 -4.73 23.58 9.33
N ILE A 422 -4.36 22.85 8.28
CA ILE A 422 -3.07 23.03 7.58
C ILE A 422 -3.28 24.04 6.45
N PRO A 423 -2.47 25.11 6.35
CA PRO A 423 -2.59 26.05 5.23
C PRO A 423 -2.22 25.37 3.92
N PHE A 424 -3.11 25.46 2.94
CA PHE A 424 -2.97 24.89 1.61
C PHE A 424 -3.59 25.82 0.58
N ASP A 425 -2.76 26.29 -0.35
CA ASP A 425 -3.12 27.31 -1.33
C ASP A 425 -2.61 26.93 -2.72
N PHE A 426 -3.14 27.62 -3.73
CA PHE A 426 -2.72 27.50 -5.12
C PHE A 426 -2.39 28.88 -5.69
N GLU A 427 -1.18 29.03 -6.22
CA GLU A 427 -0.70 30.23 -6.90
C GLU A 427 -0.71 29.98 -8.41
N SER A 428 -1.64 30.61 -9.14
CA SER A 428 -1.66 30.52 -10.60
C SER A 428 -0.43 31.20 -11.22
N TRP A 429 0.02 30.73 -12.38
CA TRP A 429 1.13 31.39 -13.08
C TRP A 429 0.83 32.84 -13.46
N ASP A 430 -0.43 33.17 -13.71
CA ASP A 430 -0.85 34.55 -13.98
C ASP A 430 -0.72 35.42 -12.73
N SER A 431 -1.19 34.95 -11.56
CA SER A 431 -0.99 35.66 -10.29
C SER A 431 0.48 35.84 -9.93
N ILE A 432 1.33 34.84 -10.23
CA ILE A 432 2.78 34.93 -10.01
C ILE A 432 3.38 35.98 -10.95
N ARG A 433 2.99 36.00 -12.23
CA ARG A 433 3.47 37.00 -13.19
C ARG A 433 3.07 38.42 -12.82
N GLU A 434 1.85 38.62 -12.33
CA GLU A 434 1.41 39.92 -11.82
C GLU A 434 2.22 40.36 -10.60
N ALA A 435 2.50 39.46 -9.65
CA ALA A 435 3.34 39.76 -8.49
C ALA A 435 4.82 40.03 -8.84
N ILE A 436 5.26 39.69 -10.06
CA ILE A 436 6.61 39.92 -10.56
C ILE A 436 6.73 41.27 -11.31
N LYS A 437 5.64 41.78 -11.88
CA LYS A 437 5.62 43.14 -12.46
C LYS A 437 5.84 44.17 -11.35
#